data_AF-A0A1A6HIE0-F1
#
_entry.id   AF-A0A1A6HIE0-F1
#
_cell.length_a   1.000
_cell.length_b   1.000
_cell.length_c   1.000
_cell.angle_alpha   90.00
_cell.angle_beta   90.00
_cell.angle_gamma   90.00
#
_symmetry.space_group_name_H-M   'P 1'
#
loop_
_entity.id
_entity.type
_entity.pdbx_description
1 polymer ?
#
loop_
_entity_poly.entity_id
_entity_poly.type
_entity_poly.pdbx_seq_one_letter_code
_entity_poly.pdbx_strand_id
1 'polypeptide(L)'
;MVPITISTSEDPNQAKLKILMDKPEMNVVLKNVKPDQWVKARAGIISTVEVLKVMEAFVNEPNYTVWSDLSCNLGILSTLLSHTDFYEEIQEFVKDVFSPIGERLGWDPKPGEGHLDALLRGLVLGKLGKAGHKATLEEARRRFKDHVYLTVLKHGDGTTLDIMLKLHKQADMQEEKNRIERVLGATLSPELIQKVLTFALSEEVRPQDTVSVIGGVAGGSKQGRKAAWKFIKDNWEELYNRYQGGFLISRLIKAFFESHPAPSAERTIQQCCENIMLNAAWLKRDAESIQQYLLQRKASPPSVISDCSSGCLGIGDPEIVGVSARLVRA
;
A
#
# COMPACT_ATOMS: atom_id res chain seq x y z
N MET A 1 -4.19 2.93 24.29
CA MET A 1 -3.53 4.17 24.77
C MET A 1 -2.43 4.56 23.78
N VAL A 2 -2.55 5.71 23.10
CA VAL A 2 -1.60 6.14 22.06
C VAL A 2 -0.76 7.32 22.56
N PRO A 3 0.57 7.21 22.71
CA PRO A 3 1.40 8.34 23.07
C PRO A 3 1.34 9.38 21.95
N ILE A 4 1.19 10.66 22.26
CA ILE A 4 1.29 11.77 21.30
C ILE A 4 2.32 12.75 21.85
N THR A 5 3.24 13.17 20.99
CA THR A 5 4.22 14.22 21.23
C THR A 5 3.90 15.41 20.35
N ILE A 6 3.75 16.59 20.93
CA ILE A 6 3.46 17.83 20.21
C ILE A 6 4.67 18.75 20.31
N SER A 7 5.15 19.26 19.17
CA SER A 7 6.18 20.30 19.10
C SER A 7 5.65 21.56 18.41
N THR A 8 6.32 22.68 18.63
CA THR A 8 5.96 23.97 18.04
C THR A 8 7.12 24.57 17.27
N SER A 9 6.83 25.57 16.42
CA SER A 9 7.84 26.33 15.68
C SER A 9 8.96 26.94 16.51
N GLU A 10 8.68 27.29 17.76
CA GLU A 10 9.66 27.80 18.73
C GLU A 10 10.74 26.78 19.08
N ASP A 11 10.34 25.53 19.25
CA ASP A 11 11.19 24.42 19.69
C ASP A 11 10.89 23.18 18.83
N PRO A 12 11.27 23.17 17.54
CA PRO A 12 10.87 22.11 16.60
C PRO A 12 11.41 20.72 16.97
N ASN A 13 12.50 20.69 17.74
CA ASN A 13 13.23 19.50 18.15
C ASN A 13 12.92 19.06 19.60
N GLN A 14 12.13 19.84 20.35
CA GLN A 14 11.73 19.50 21.71
C GLN A 14 10.21 19.31 21.79
N ALA A 15 9.79 18.31 22.57
CA ALA A 15 8.38 18.11 22.84
C ALA A 15 7.87 19.24 23.74
N LYS A 16 6.96 20.08 23.23
CA LYS A 16 6.23 21.06 24.04
C LYS A 16 5.18 20.38 24.91
N LEU A 17 4.62 19.26 24.45
CA LEU A 17 3.69 18.44 25.24
C LEU A 17 3.82 16.95 24.88
N LYS A 18 3.77 16.07 25.88
CA LYS A 18 3.64 14.61 25.72
C LYS A 18 2.38 14.16 26.47
N ILE A 19 1.50 13.45 25.78
CA ILE A 19 0.22 12.99 26.32
C ILE A 19 -0.02 11.54 25.90
N LEU A 20 -0.88 10.86 26.63
CA LEU A 20 -1.33 9.52 26.30
C LEU A 20 -2.82 9.60 25.98
N MET A 21 -3.20 9.37 24.73
CA MET A 21 -4.60 9.28 24.34
C MET A 21 -5.18 7.98 24.88
N ASP A 22 -6.11 8.07 25.81
CA ASP A 22 -6.89 6.96 26.37
C ASP A 22 -8.29 6.83 25.75
N LYS A 23 -8.69 7.82 24.93
CA LYS A 23 -9.96 7.87 24.20
C LYS A 23 -9.74 8.12 22.70
N PRO A 24 -10.67 7.72 21.82
CA PRO A 24 -10.58 7.95 20.37
C PRO A 24 -10.43 9.43 20.00
N GLU A 25 -11.07 10.30 20.78
CA GLU A 25 -10.94 11.75 20.66
C GLU A 25 -10.52 12.35 22.00
N MET A 26 -9.61 13.32 21.94
CA MET A 26 -9.14 14.04 23.11
C MET A 26 -8.84 15.49 22.73
N ASN A 27 -9.47 16.42 23.43
CA ASN A 27 -9.17 17.84 23.29
C ASN A 27 -7.91 18.18 24.08
N VAL A 28 -6.95 18.80 23.40
CA VAL A 28 -5.65 19.14 23.99
C VAL A 28 -5.42 20.63 23.85
N VAL A 29 -5.34 21.33 24.98
CA VAL A 29 -5.08 22.77 25.02
C VAL A 29 -3.58 23.00 25.22
N LEU A 30 -2.92 23.58 24.22
CA LEU A 30 -1.52 23.98 24.31
C LEU A 30 -1.42 25.38 24.93
N LYS A 31 -0.85 25.48 26.14
CA LYS A 31 -0.60 26.76 26.80
C LYS A 31 0.61 27.46 26.16
N ASN A 32 0.56 28.79 26.10
CA ASN A 32 1.68 29.63 25.65
C ASN A 32 2.16 29.32 24.22
N VAL A 33 1.22 29.10 23.30
CA VAL A 33 1.49 29.02 21.85
C VAL A 33 0.91 30.26 21.20
N LYS A 34 1.75 31.02 20.50
CA LYS A 34 1.30 32.25 19.82
C LYS A 34 0.52 31.91 18.55
N PRO A 35 -0.41 32.77 18.08
CA PRO A 35 -1.25 32.48 16.91
C PRO A 35 -0.47 32.21 15.60
N ASP A 36 0.76 32.74 15.49
CA ASP A 36 1.66 32.59 14.35
C ASP A 36 2.54 31.33 14.41
N GLN A 37 2.56 30.62 15.54
CA GLN A 37 3.37 29.41 15.70
C GLN A 37 2.69 28.19 15.07
N TRP A 38 3.40 27.46 14.21
CA TRP A 38 2.92 26.15 13.78
C TRP A 38 3.01 25.13 14.92
N VAL A 39 2.07 24.18 14.92
CA VAL A 39 1.98 23.06 15.87
C VAL A 39 2.09 21.75 15.08
N LYS A 40 2.96 20.84 15.51
CA LYS A 40 3.12 19.50 14.92
C LYS A 40 2.83 18.45 15.97
N ALA A 41 1.72 17.74 15.82
CA ALA A 41 1.47 16.52 16.57
C ALA A 41 2.16 15.34 15.88
N ARG A 42 2.99 14.62 16.63
CA ARG A 42 3.55 13.33 16.28
C ARG A 42 2.86 12.31 17.18
N ALA A 43 2.10 11.38 16.62
CA ALA A 43 1.87 10.15 17.36
C ALA A 43 3.26 9.58 17.71
N GLY A 44 3.43 9.22 18.98
CA GLY A 44 4.66 8.65 19.49
C GLY A 44 5.04 7.42 18.68
N ILE A 45 6.28 6.97 18.85
CA ILE A 45 6.73 5.72 18.27
C ILE A 45 5.95 4.60 18.96
N ILE A 46 4.76 4.28 18.43
CA ILE A 46 4.10 3.01 18.72
C ILE A 46 4.87 1.94 17.96
N SER A 47 5.09 0.79 18.59
CA SER A 47 5.74 -0.31 17.89
C SER A 47 4.85 -0.73 16.72
N THR A 48 5.47 -1.18 15.63
CA THR A 48 4.71 -1.75 14.52
C THR A 48 3.84 -2.93 14.96
N VAL A 49 4.28 -3.67 15.99
CA VAL A 49 3.51 -4.77 16.60
C VAL A 49 2.17 -4.29 17.16
N GLU A 50 2.11 -3.14 17.83
CA GLU A 50 0.83 -2.60 18.32
C GLU A 50 -0.11 -2.22 17.17
N VAL A 51 0.44 -1.72 16.04
CA VAL A 51 -0.36 -1.46 14.83
C VAL A 51 -0.93 -2.75 14.25
N LEU A 52 -0.14 -3.84 14.23
CA LEU A 52 -0.60 -5.15 13.77
C LEU A 52 -1.73 -5.71 14.67
N LYS A 53 -1.58 -5.59 16.00
CA LYS A 53 -2.64 -5.97 16.96
C LYS A 53 -3.93 -5.17 16.75
N VAL A 54 -3.79 -3.87 16.49
CA VAL A 54 -4.95 -3.02 16.15
C VAL A 54 -5.61 -3.54 14.88
N MET A 55 -4.86 -3.81 13.80
CA MET A 55 -5.44 -4.36 12.57
C MET A 55 -6.25 -5.64 12.80
N GLU A 56 -5.82 -6.53 13.69
CA GLU A 56 -6.55 -7.74 14.03
C GLU A 56 -7.85 -7.48 14.80
N ALA A 57 -7.90 -6.43 15.61
CA ALA A 57 -9.14 -6.06 16.29
C ALA A 57 -10.23 -5.56 15.32
N PHE A 58 -9.84 -5.11 14.12
CA PHE A 58 -10.74 -4.57 13.09
C PHE A 58 -11.24 -5.63 12.08
N VAL A 59 -11.01 -6.93 12.31
CA VAL A 59 -11.44 -8.00 11.37
C VAL A 59 -12.95 -8.00 11.07
N ASN A 60 -13.77 -7.48 11.98
CA ASN A 60 -15.23 -7.39 11.85
C ASN A 60 -15.72 -5.99 11.42
N GLU A 61 -14.83 -5.06 11.08
CA GLU A 61 -15.18 -3.71 10.66
C GLU A 61 -15.96 -3.70 9.33
N PRO A 62 -17.14 -3.06 9.24
CA PRO A 62 -17.87 -2.94 7.98
C PRO A 62 -17.46 -1.74 7.10
N ASN A 63 -16.79 -0.73 7.64
CA ASN A 63 -16.58 0.55 6.95
C ASN A 63 -15.41 0.52 5.95
N TYR A 64 -15.72 0.85 4.70
CA TYR A 64 -14.73 0.97 3.62
C TYR A 64 -13.55 1.90 3.95
N THR A 65 -13.80 3.05 4.57
CA THR A 65 -12.78 4.06 4.86
C THR A 65 -11.72 3.50 5.80
N VAL A 66 -12.15 2.76 6.83
CA VAL A 66 -11.24 2.12 7.79
C VAL A 66 -10.38 1.08 7.07
N TRP A 67 -11.00 0.20 6.27
CA TRP A 67 -10.26 -0.79 5.49
C TRP A 67 -9.31 -0.17 4.46
N SER A 68 -9.67 0.97 3.87
CA SER A 68 -8.81 1.74 2.98
C SER A 68 -7.53 2.19 3.68
N ASP A 69 -7.66 2.76 4.88
CA ASP A 69 -6.53 3.23 5.67
C ASP A 69 -5.65 2.08 6.18
N LEU A 70 -6.27 1.02 6.71
CA LEU A 70 -5.53 -0.18 7.15
C LEU A 70 -4.78 -0.82 5.98
N SER A 71 -5.45 -0.96 4.83
CA SER A 71 -4.87 -1.51 3.60
C SER A 71 -3.69 -0.69 3.08
N CYS A 72 -3.76 0.64 3.15
CA CYS A 72 -2.68 1.52 2.76
C CYS A 72 -1.44 1.32 3.65
N ASN A 73 -1.62 1.40 4.97
CA ASN A 73 -0.55 1.24 5.96
C ASN A 73 0.10 -0.14 5.87
N LEU A 74 -0.70 -1.20 5.74
CA LEU A 74 -0.19 -2.57 5.58
C LEU A 74 0.56 -2.75 4.26
N GLY A 75 0.19 -2.01 3.21
CA GLY A 75 0.94 -1.99 1.94
C GLY A 75 2.34 -1.39 2.08
N ILE A 76 2.47 -0.32 2.86
CA ILE A 76 3.76 0.31 3.16
C ILE A 76 4.63 -0.67 3.97
N LEU A 77 4.07 -1.27 5.02
CA LEU A 77 4.77 -2.23 5.86
C LEU A 77 5.20 -3.48 5.05
N SER A 78 4.30 -4.06 4.26
CA SER A 78 4.61 -5.20 3.40
C SER A 78 5.75 -4.87 2.42
N THR A 79 5.74 -3.67 1.83
CA THR A 79 6.85 -3.21 0.97
C THR A 79 8.17 -3.12 1.73
N LEU A 80 8.16 -2.56 2.94
CA LEU A 80 9.33 -2.46 3.80
C LEU A 80 9.91 -3.85 4.13
N LEU A 81 9.03 -4.80 4.47
CA LEU A 81 9.40 -6.16 4.87
C LEU A 81 9.74 -7.08 3.68
N SER A 82 9.48 -6.67 2.44
CA SER A 82 9.78 -7.48 1.23
C SER A 82 11.25 -7.86 1.06
N HIS A 83 12.16 -7.19 1.78
CA HIS A 83 13.58 -7.47 1.79
C HIS A 83 14.04 -8.39 2.93
N THR A 84 13.14 -8.81 3.81
CA THR A 84 13.41 -9.67 4.96
C THR A 84 13.11 -11.14 4.67
N ASP A 85 13.65 -12.04 5.50
CA ASP A 85 13.44 -13.50 5.35
C ASP A 85 12.10 -13.98 5.92
N PHE A 86 11.33 -13.08 6.55
CA PHE A 86 9.99 -13.36 7.11
C PHE A 86 8.86 -12.67 6.32
N TYR A 87 9.11 -12.38 5.03
CA TYR A 87 8.11 -11.74 4.19
C TYR A 87 6.85 -12.60 3.97
N GLU A 88 6.99 -13.93 4.00
CA GLU A 88 5.84 -14.83 3.89
C GLU A 88 4.92 -14.71 5.09
N GLU A 89 5.46 -14.59 6.30
CA GLU A 89 4.69 -14.43 7.54
C GLU A 89 3.80 -13.19 7.53
N ILE A 90 4.26 -12.07 6.96
CA ILE A 90 3.41 -10.87 6.81
C ILE A 90 2.34 -11.07 5.72
N GLN A 91 2.59 -11.88 4.67
CA GLN A 91 1.53 -12.24 3.72
C GLN A 91 0.48 -13.15 4.35
N GLU A 92 0.87 -14.09 5.21
CA GLU A 92 -0.08 -14.90 6.00
C GLU A 92 -0.95 -14.02 6.90
N PHE A 93 -0.33 -13.07 7.63
CA PHE A 93 -1.08 -12.10 8.42
C PHE A 93 -2.10 -11.30 7.58
N VAL A 94 -1.70 -10.83 6.40
CA VAL A 94 -2.61 -10.12 5.47
C VAL A 94 -3.79 -11.02 5.08
N LYS A 95 -3.53 -12.30 4.76
CA LYS A 95 -4.60 -13.23 4.39
C LYS A 95 -5.57 -13.42 5.55
N ASP A 96 -5.08 -13.70 6.74
CA ASP A 96 -5.94 -13.95 7.89
C ASP A 96 -6.80 -12.75 8.28
N VAL A 97 -6.25 -11.52 8.22
CA VAL A 97 -7.01 -10.31 8.55
C VAL A 97 -8.09 -10.02 7.51
N PHE A 98 -7.81 -10.27 6.22
CA PHE A 98 -8.73 -9.92 5.12
C PHE A 98 -9.70 -11.04 4.73
N SER A 99 -9.43 -12.31 5.07
CA SER A 99 -10.29 -13.44 4.69
C SER A 99 -11.70 -13.34 5.25
N PRO A 100 -11.94 -13.04 6.55
CA PRO A 100 -13.29 -12.97 7.10
C PRO A 100 -14.19 -11.97 6.37
N ILE A 101 -13.67 -10.77 6.10
CA ILE A 101 -14.39 -9.73 5.36
C ILE A 101 -14.56 -10.11 3.88
N GLY A 102 -13.58 -10.79 3.29
CA GLY A 102 -13.65 -11.29 1.91
C GLY A 102 -14.74 -12.36 1.73
N GLU A 103 -14.86 -13.28 2.68
CA GLU A 103 -15.90 -14.31 2.72
C GLU A 103 -17.28 -13.70 2.93
N ARG A 104 -17.39 -12.72 3.85
CA ARG A 104 -18.64 -11.99 4.11
C ARG A 104 -19.15 -11.28 2.86
N LEU A 105 -18.28 -10.62 2.10
CA LEU A 105 -18.67 -9.84 0.92
C LEU A 105 -18.88 -10.73 -0.32
N GLY A 106 -18.07 -11.76 -0.49
CA GLY A 106 -18.07 -12.58 -1.69
C GLY A 106 -17.65 -11.80 -2.95
N TRP A 107 -17.88 -12.42 -4.11
CA TRP A 107 -17.47 -11.86 -5.41
C TRP A 107 -18.56 -11.08 -6.13
N ASP A 108 -19.83 -11.40 -5.85
CA ASP A 108 -20.97 -10.83 -6.54
C ASP A 108 -21.73 -9.86 -5.62
N PRO A 109 -22.31 -8.78 -6.17
CA PRO A 109 -23.16 -7.88 -5.39
C PRO A 109 -24.35 -8.62 -4.78
N LYS A 110 -24.70 -8.27 -3.54
CA LYS A 110 -25.84 -8.82 -2.79
C LYS A 110 -26.97 -7.79 -2.70
N PRO A 111 -28.23 -8.22 -2.57
CA PRO A 111 -29.35 -7.31 -2.37
C PRO A 111 -29.14 -6.43 -1.12
N GLY A 112 -29.36 -5.12 -1.27
CA GLY A 112 -29.21 -4.14 -0.18
C GLY A 112 -27.80 -3.55 -0.02
N GLU A 113 -26.83 -3.95 -0.83
CA GLU A 113 -25.49 -3.36 -0.81
C GLU A 113 -25.44 -1.97 -1.46
N GLY A 114 -24.67 -1.08 -0.84
CA GLY A 114 -24.41 0.26 -1.35
C GLY A 114 -23.12 0.36 -2.15
N HIS A 115 -22.81 1.58 -2.61
CA HIS A 115 -21.57 1.87 -3.33
C HIS A 115 -20.30 1.52 -2.53
N LEU A 116 -20.31 1.73 -1.21
CA LEU A 116 -19.16 1.46 -0.34
C LEU A 116 -18.88 -0.05 -0.21
N ASP A 117 -19.90 -0.91 -0.26
CA ASP A 117 -19.71 -2.37 -0.25
C ASP A 117 -19.00 -2.84 -1.53
N ALA A 118 -19.36 -2.26 -2.68
CA ALA A 118 -18.70 -2.55 -3.94
C ALA A 118 -17.21 -2.12 -3.94
N LEU A 119 -16.91 -0.94 -3.38
CA LEU A 119 -15.53 -0.48 -3.20
C LEU A 119 -14.75 -1.37 -2.22
N LEU A 120 -15.36 -1.73 -1.10
CA LEU A 120 -14.76 -2.60 -0.09
C LEU A 120 -14.46 -3.98 -0.65
N ARG A 121 -15.39 -4.57 -1.42
CA ARG A 121 -15.18 -5.85 -2.12
C ARG A 121 -13.96 -5.79 -3.02
N GLY A 122 -13.87 -4.77 -3.88
CA GLY A 122 -12.73 -4.61 -4.79
C GLY A 122 -11.41 -4.47 -4.03
N LEU A 123 -11.40 -3.70 -2.94
CA LEU A 123 -10.24 -3.51 -2.08
C LEU A 123 -9.79 -4.82 -1.42
N VAL A 124 -10.71 -5.54 -0.78
CA VAL A 124 -10.44 -6.76 -0.01
C VAL A 124 -9.98 -7.89 -0.93
N LEU A 125 -10.71 -8.17 -2.03
CA LEU A 125 -10.33 -9.20 -2.99
C LEU A 125 -8.99 -8.87 -3.66
N GLY A 126 -8.74 -7.59 -3.95
CA GLY A 126 -7.45 -7.13 -4.46
C GLY A 126 -6.30 -7.35 -3.48
N LYS A 127 -6.53 -7.21 -2.17
CA LYS A 127 -5.53 -7.47 -1.13
C LYS A 127 -5.27 -8.96 -0.96
N LEU A 128 -6.31 -9.79 -0.87
CA LEU A 128 -6.20 -11.24 -0.79
C LEU A 128 -5.48 -11.82 -2.02
N GLY A 129 -5.81 -11.36 -3.22
CA GLY A 129 -5.14 -11.78 -4.45
C GLY A 129 -3.65 -11.38 -4.48
N LYS A 130 -3.33 -10.16 -4.02
CA LYS A 130 -1.93 -9.70 -3.91
C LYS A 130 -1.12 -10.50 -2.90
N ALA A 131 -1.73 -10.96 -1.82
CA ALA A 131 -1.13 -11.78 -0.77
C ALA A 131 -1.07 -13.29 -1.11
N GLY A 132 -1.66 -13.70 -2.24
CA GLY A 132 -1.62 -15.09 -2.71
C GLY A 132 -2.64 -16.01 -2.03
N HIS A 133 -3.79 -15.48 -1.61
CA HIS A 133 -4.86 -16.29 -1.02
C HIS A 133 -5.45 -17.28 -2.04
N LYS A 134 -5.27 -18.59 -1.81
CA LYS A 134 -5.54 -19.65 -2.80
C LYS A 134 -6.95 -19.60 -3.39
N ALA A 135 -7.99 -19.56 -2.55
CA ALA A 135 -9.38 -19.53 -3.03
C ALA A 135 -9.67 -18.26 -3.86
N THR A 136 -9.09 -17.12 -3.48
CA THR A 136 -9.20 -15.88 -4.27
C THR A 136 -8.49 -16.00 -5.61
N LEU A 137 -7.32 -16.65 -5.67
CA LEU A 137 -6.60 -16.88 -6.92
C LEU A 137 -7.36 -17.82 -7.87
N GLU A 138 -7.93 -18.90 -7.34
CA GLU A 138 -8.71 -19.87 -8.11
C GLU A 138 -9.94 -19.21 -8.74
N GLU A 139 -10.69 -18.45 -7.94
CA GLU A 139 -11.88 -17.74 -8.43
C GLU A 139 -11.51 -16.60 -9.39
N ALA A 140 -10.42 -15.88 -9.14
CA ALA A 140 -9.90 -14.88 -10.08
C ALA A 140 -9.53 -15.51 -11.43
N ARG A 141 -8.91 -16.69 -11.44
CA ARG A 141 -8.60 -17.43 -12.67
C ARG A 141 -9.85 -17.89 -13.39
N ARG A 142 -10.87 -18.36 -12.65
CA ARG A 142 -12.17 -18.75 -13.24
C ARG A 142 -12.82 -17.56 -13.95
N ARG A 143 -12.83 -16.40 -13.30
CA ARG A 143 -13.35 -15.12 -13.81
C ARG A 143 -12.40 -14.39 -14.76
N PHE A 144 -11.17 -14.84 -14.97
CA PHE A 144 -10.26 -14.26 -15.96
C PHE A 144 -10.85 -14.34 -17.37
N LYS A 145 -11.66 -15.36 -17.62
CA LYS A 145 -12.48 -15.45 -18.84
C LYS A 145 -13.44 -14.25 -19.01
N ASP A 146 -13.71 -13.53 -17.91
CA ASP A 146 -14.66 -12.42 -17.77
C ASP A 146 -14.02 -11.13 -17.16
N HIS A 147 -12.72 -10.83 -17.41
CA HIS A 147 -12.04 -9.52 -17.17
C HIS A 147 -11.35 -9.21 -15.80
N VAL A 148 -10.78 -10.19 -15.07
CA VAL A 148 -9.98 -9.93 -13.82
C VAL A 148 -8.47 -9.97 -14.05
N TYR A 149 -7.83 -8.84 -14.37
CA TYR A 149 -6.46 -8.83 -14.90
C TYR A 149 -5.31 -8.86 -13.88
N LEU A 150 -5.39 -8.10 -12.78
CA LEU A 150 -4.23 -7.87 -11.90
C LEU A 150 -3.77 -9.13 -11.16
N THR A 151 -4.70 -9.84 -10.51
CA THR A 151 -4.42 -11.03 -9.71
C THR A 151 -3.89 -12.17 -10.58
N VAL A 152 -4.44 -12.31 -11.78
CA VAL A 152 -4.08 -13.38 -12.72
C VAL A 152 -2.69 -13.12 -13.30
N LEU A 153 -2.36 -11.88 -13.66
CA LEU A 153 -1.04 -11.58 -14.20
C LEU A 153 0.07 -11.69 -13.14
N LYS A 154 -0.21 -11.30 -11.89
CA LYS A 154 0.77 -11.43 -10.79
C LYS A 154 1.21 -12.87 -10.56
N HIS A 155 0.28 -13.81 -10.70
CA HIS A 155 0.53 -15.25 -10.51
C HIS A 155 0.48 -16.02 -11.85
N GLY A 156 0.62 -15.30 -12.95
CA GLY A 156 0.51 -15.80 -14.32
C GLY A 156 1.86 -16.12 -14.92
N ASP A 157 1.81 -16.72 -16.11
CA ASP A 157 2.95 -17.15 -16.91
C ASP A 157 3.12 -16.25 -18.16
N GLY A 158 4.03 -16.65 -19.06
CA GLY A 158 4.24 -15.94 -20.33
C GLY A 158 2.99 -15.88 -21.21
N THR A 159 2.19 -16.95 -21.23
CA THR A 159 0.92 -17.02 -21.96
C THR A 159 -0.05 -15.92 -21.50
N THR A 160 -0.16 -15.74 -20.19
CA THR A 160 -1.01 -14.71 -19.59
C THR A 160 -0.56 -13.31 -20.00
N LEU A 161 0.75 -13.05 -19.97
CA LEU A 161 1.31 -11.77 -20.42
C LEU A 161 1.03 -11.52 -21.91
N ASP A 162 1.18 -12.53 -22.75
CA ASP A 162 0.96 -12.41 -24.19
C ASP A 162 -0.50 -12.07 -24.53
N ILE A 163 -1.45 -12.66 -23.81
CA ILE A 163 -2.87 -12.30 -23.91
C ILE A 163 -3.08 -10.83 -23.55
N MET A 164 -2.50 -10.35 -22.44
CA MET A 164 -2.63 -8.94 -22.03
C MET A 164 -2.03 -7.97 -23.04
N LEU A 165 -0.85 -8.28 -23.59
CA LEU A 165 -0.22 -7.47 -24.63
C LEU A 165 -1.07 -7.46 -25.91
N LYS A 166 -1.70 -8.58 -26.27
CA LYS A 166 -2.63 -8.63 -27.40
C LYS A 166 -3.88 -7.77 -27.16
N LEU A 167 -4.48 -7.86 -25.98
CA LEU A 167 -5.64 -7.03 -25.61
C LEU A 167 -5.30 -5.54 -25.64
N HIS A 168 -4.11 -5.15 -25.16
CA HIS A 168 -3.64 -3.77 -25.23
C HIS A 168 -3.59 -3.26 -26.68
N LYS A 169 -2.99 -4.03 -27.59
CA LYS A 169 -2.91 -3.67 -29.00
C LYS A 169 -4.27 -3.57 -29.68
N GLN A 170 -5.21 -4.43 -29.28
CA GLN A 170 -6.57 -4.48 -29.84
C GLN A 170 -7.53 -3.46 -29.22
N ALA A 171 -7.18 -2.85 -28.09
CA ALA A 171 -8.05 -1.90 -27.42
C ALA A 171 -8.15 -0.60 -28.22
N ASP A 172 -9.39 -0.20 -28.57
CA ASP A 172 -9.65 1.08 -29.24
C ASP A 172 -9.61 2.26 -28.26
N MET A 173 -10.09 2.04 -27.02
CA MET A 173 -10.17 3.08 -26.00
C MET A 173 -8.86 3.20 -25.22
N GLN A 174 -8.35 4.43 -25.10
CA GLN A 174 -7.13 4.70 -24.35
C GLN A 174 -7.26 4.34 -22.86
N GLU A 175 -8.45 4.49 -22.28
CA GLU A 175 -8.69 4.12 -20.88
C GLU A 175 -8.43 2.64 -20.62
N GLU A 176 -8.77 1.78 -21.57
CA GLU A 176 -8.52 0.34 -21.47
C GLU A 176 -7.04 0.01 -21.64
N LYS A 177 -6.34 0.68 -22.57
CA LYS A 177 -4.88 0.59 -22.69
C LYS A 177 -4.19 0.97 -21.38
N ASN A 178 -4.59 2.09 -20.78
CA ASN A 178 -4.04 2.55 -19.49
C ASN A 178 -4.33 1.56 -18.36
N ARG A 179 -5.51 0.93 -18.34
CA ARG A 179 -5.85 -0.13 -17.36
C ARG A 179 -4.93 -1.33 -17.52
N ILE A 180 -4.72 -1.79 -18.76
CA ILE A 180 -3.83 -2.92 -19.07
C ILE A 180 -2.38 -2.58 -18.71
N GLU A 181 -1.86 -1.45 -19.15
CA GLU A 181 -0.51 -0.97 -18.84
C GLU A 181 -0.20 -0.94 -17.35
N ARG A 182 -1.16 -0.48 -16.53
CA ARG A 182 -1.02 -0.45 -15.07
C ARG A 182 -0.91 -1.84 -14.44
N VAL A 183 -1.56 -2.84 -15.03
CA VAL A 183 -1.50 -4.21 -14.50
C VAL A 183 -0.30 -4.99 -15.03
N LEU A 184 0.23 -4.67 -16.21
CA LEU A 184 1.41 -5.34 -16.81
C LEU A 184 2.60 -5.43 -15.84
N GLY A 185 2.81 -4.38 -15.04
CA GLY A 185 3.88 -4.32 -14.05
C GLY A 185 3.76 -5.30 -12.87
N ALA A 186 2.65 -6.03 -12.75
CA ALA A 186 2.45 -7.00 -11.67
C ALA A 186 3.17 -8.34 -11.90
N THR A 187 3.69 -8.60 -13.09
CA THR A 187 4.41 -9.85 -13.39
C THR A 187 5.67 -10.04 -12.53
N LEU A 188 5.99 -11.30 -12.19
CA LEU A 188 7.03 -11.63 -11.21
C LEU A 188 8.27 -12.31 -11.81
N SER A 189 8.17 -12.92 -13.00
CA SER A 189 9.32 -13.59 -13.63
C SER A 189 10.34 -12.55 -14.13
N PRO A 190 11.65 -12.75 -13.92
CA PRO A 190 12.68 -11.86 -14.46
C PRO A 190 12.56 -11.62 -15.97
N GLU A 191 12.28 -12.66 -16.74
CA GLU A 191 12.13 -12.61 -18.20
C GLU A 191 10.90 -11.78 -18.60
N LEU A 192 9.77 -12.01 -17.94
CA LEU A 192 8.52 -11.28 -18.19
C LEU A 192 8.63 -9.81 -17.76
N ILE A 193 9.30 -9.53 -16.63
CA ILE A 193 9.61 -8.18 -16.18
C ILE A 193 10.40 -7.42 -17.26
N GLN A 194 11.43 -8.03 -17.83
CA GLN A 194 12.20 -7.40 -18.91
C GLN A 194 11.34 -7.17 -20.15
N LYS A 195 10.49 -8.13 -20.53
CA LYS A 195 9.55 -7.96 -21.65
C LYS A 195 8.61 -6.77 -21.45
N VAL A 196 8.08 -6.58 -20.23
CA VAL A 196 7.22 -5.44 -19.88
C VAL A 196 7.99 -4.11 -19.89
N LEU A 197 9.22 -4.09 -19.39
CA LEU A 197 10.05 -2.88 -19.41
C LEU A 197 10.41 -2.46 -20.84
N THR A 198 10.78 -3.41 -21.71
CA THR A 198 11.02 -3.13 -23.13
C THR A 198 9.77 -2.62 -23.82
N PHE A 199 8.61 -3.23 -23.54
CA PHE A 199 7.32 -2.75 -24.04
C PHE A 199 7.03 -1.30 -23.61
N ALA A 200 7.37 -0.91 -22.37
CA ALA A 200 7.12 0.43 -21.83
C ALA A 200 7.80 1.57 -22.61
N LEU A 201 8.93 1.30 -23.30
CA LEU A 201 9.63 2.27 -24.13
C LEU A 201 9.31 2.18 -25.63
N SER A 202 8.57 1.15 -26.04
CA SER A 202 8.17 0.95 -27.44
C SER A 202 7.14 1.98 -27.91
N GLU A 203 6.93 2.09 -29.22
CA GLU A 203 5.94 3.01 -29.80
C GLU A 203 4.47 2.61 -29.50
N GLU A 204 4.26 1.40 -28.99
CA GLU A 204 2.93 0.93 -28.55
C GLU A 204 2.46 1.66 -27.29
N VAL A 205 3.39 2.23 -26.49
CA VAL A 205 3.09 2.93 -25.24
C VAL A 205 3.34 4.42 -25.42
N ARG A 206 2.34 5.24 -25.07
CA ARG A 206 2.48 6.70 -25.17
C ARG A 206 3.56 7.19 -24.19
N PRO A 207 4.35 8.22 -24.54
CA PRO A 207 5.42 8.71 -23.67
C PRO A 207 4.98 9.04 -22.24
N GLN A 208 3.79 9.60 -22.03
CA GLN A 208 3.27 9.89 -20.69
C GLN A 208 2.93 8.64 -19.86
N ASP A 209 2.65 7.51 -20.51
CA ASP A 209 2.18 6.27 -19.88
C ASP A 209 3.35 5.34 -19.52
N THR A 210 4.50 5.46 -20.21
CA THR A 210 5.76 4.76 -19.91
C THR A 210 6.10 4.80 -18.41
N VAL A 211 5.99 5.97 -17.78
CA VAL A 211 6.34 6.17 -16.36
C VAL A 211 5.40 5.39 -15.44
N SER A 212 4.13 5.23 -15.84
CA SER A 212 3.15 4.42 -15.11
C SER A 212 3.45 2.93 -15.21
N VAL A 213 3.89 2.43 -16.38
CA VAL A 213 4.30 1.03 -16.56
C VAL A 213 5.55 0.71 -15.74
N ILE A 214 6.59 1.56 -15.83
CA ILE A 214 7.82 1.41 -15.03
C ILE A 214 7.50 1.46 -13.53
N GLY A 215 6.62 2.40 -13.11
CA GLY A 215 6.14 2.48 -11.73
C GLY A 215 5.39 1.23 -11.29
N GLY A 216 4.58 0.64 -12.17
CA GLY A 216 3.91 -0.64 -11.94
C GLY A 216 4.90 -1.77 -11.68
N VAL A 217 5.92 -1.92 -12.53
CA VAL A 217 7.00 -2.91 -12.36
C VAL A 217 7.75 -2.69 -11.05
N ALA A 218 8.08 -1.43 -10.74
CA ALA A 218 8.79 -1.08 -9.51
C ALA A 218 7.97 -1.37 -8.25
N GLY A 219 6.64 -1.20 -8.31
CA GLY A 219 5.71 -1.47 -7.22
C GLY A 219 5.29 -2.94 -7.08
N GLY A 220 5.44 -3.75 -8.14
CA GLY A 220 4.93 -5.12 -8.21
C GLY A 220 5.68 -6.12 -7.33
N SER A 221 7.01 -6.01 -7.26
CA SER A 221 7.87 -6.95 -6.52
C SER A 221 9.26 -6.39 -6.19
N LYS A 222 9.99 -7.08 -5.30
CA LYS A 222 11.40 -6.77 -4.98
C LYS A 222 12.29 -6.86 -6.23
N GLN A 223 12.05 -7.89 -7.05
CA GLN A 223 12.75 -8.12 -8.31
C GLN A 223 12.41 -7.04 -9.34
N GLY A 224 11.12 -6.71 -9.48
CA GLY A 224 10.62 -5.64 -10.35
C GLY A 224 11.23 -4.29 -9.98
N ARG A 225 11.31 -3.96 -8.69
CA ARG A 225 11.96 -2.74 -8.19
C ARG A 225 13.43 -2.65 -8.61
N LYS A 226 14.18 -3.74 -8.48
CA LYS A 226 15.59 -3.80 -8.93
C LYS A 226 15.71 -3.67 -10.45
N ALA A 227 14.86 -4.37 -11.19
CA ALA A 227 14.86 -4.37 -12.65
C ALA A 227 14.48 -3.00 -13.23
N ALA A 228 13.40 -2.39 -12.73
CA ALA A 228 12.98 -1.04 -13.10
C ALA A 228 14.09 -0.01 -12.81
N TRP A 229 14.74 -0.10 -11.64
CA TRP A 229 15.88 0.78 -11.33
C TRP A 229 17.04 0.60 -12.31
N LYS A 230 17.41 -0.65 -12.62
CA LYS A 230 18.45 -0.93 -13.62
C LYS A 230 18.06 -0.34 -14.99
N PHE A 231 16.83 -0.59 -15.43
CA PHE A 231 16.29 -0.14 -16.70
C PHE A 231 16.28 1.40 -16.83
N ILE A 232 15.91 2.12 -15.78
CA ILE A 232 15.98 3.59 -15.75
C ILE A 232 17.41 4.08 -15.98
N LYS A 233 18.39 3.46 -15.30
CA LYS A 233 19.80 3.83 -15.45
C LYS A 233 20.33 3.53 -16.84
N ASP A 234 19.99 2.36 -17.38
CA ASP A 234 20.44 1.93 -18.70
C ASP A 234 19.85 2.79 -19.84
N ASN A 235 18.65 3.35 -19.64
CA ASN A 235 17.92 4.14 -20.65
C ASN A 235 17.79 5.61 -20.27
N TRP A 236 18.70 6.12 -19.44
CA TRP A 236 18.55 7.44 -18.85
C TRP A 236 18.47 8.56 -19.89
N GLU A 237 19.35 8.56 -20.89
CA GLU A 237 19.38 9.62 -21.90
C GLU A 237 18.04 9.75 -22.62
N GLU A 238 17.45 8.62 -23.01
CA GLU A 238 16.14 8.58 -23.64
C GLU A 238 15.04 9.11 -22.71
N LEU A 239 15.00 8.65 -21.47
CA LEU A 239 14.01 9.09 -20.48
C LEU A 239 14.18 10.58 -20.16
N TYR A 240 15.41 11.06 -20.02
CA TYR A 240 15.71 12.46 -19.80
C TYR A 240 15.24 13.30 -20.99
N ASN A 241 15.57 12.89 -22.22
CA ASN A 241 15.17 13.61 -23.42
C ASN A 241 13.64 13.69 -23.58
N ARG A 242 12.90 12.63 -23.22
CA ARG A 242 11.44 12.59 -23.25
C ARG A 242 10.77 13.50 -22.21
N TYR A 243 11.38 13.68 -21.04
CA TYR A 243 10.71 14.31 -19.88
C TYR A 243 11.41 15.56 -19.33
N GLN A 244 12.54 15.99 -19.92
CA GLN A 244 13.20 17.22 -19.54
C GLN A 244 12.22 18.40 -19.58
N GLY A 245 12.20 19.22 -18.53
CA GLY A 245 11.25 20.33 -18.37
C GLY A 245 9.85 19.94 -17.84
N GLY A 246 9.55 18.65 -17.64
CA GLY A 246 8.26 18.17 -17.12
C GLY A 246 8.32 17.58 -15.70
N PHE A 247 7.13 17.32 -15.12
CA PHE A 247 6.98 16.76 -13.76
C PHE A 247 7.21 15.24 -13.65
N LEU A 248 7.36 14.54 -14.78
CA LEU A 248 7.44 13.08 -14.78
C LEU A 248 8.84 12.55 -14.43
N ILE A 249 9.89 13.33 -14.71
CA ILE A 249 11.27 12.96 -14.40
C ILE A 249 11.53 12.85 -12.89
N SER A 250 10.78 13.61 -12.09
CA SER A 250 10.91 13.58 -10.62
C SER A 250 10.40 12.27 -10.00
N ARG A 251 9.75 11.40 -10.78
CA ARG A 251 9.36 10.05 -10.33
C ARG A 251 10.52 9.04 -10.40
N LEU A 252 11.69 9.45 -10.89
CA LEU A 252 12.91 8.63 -11.03
C LEU A 252 13.92 9.05 -9.93
N ILE A 253 14.64 8.11 -9.30
CA ILE A 253 15.21 8.26 -7.92
C ILE A 253 16.69 8.74 -7.83
N LYS A 254 17.01 9.44 -6.72
CA LYS A 254 18.29 10.02 -6.21
C LYS A 254 19.66 9.43 -6.61
N ALA A 255 19.96 8.14 -6.45
CA ALA A 255 21.35 7.66 -6.51
C ALA A 255 22.02 7.79 -7.91
N PHE A 256 21.21 8.09 -8.92
CA PHE A 256 21.65 8.37 -10.28
C PHE A 256 21.87 9.88 -10.54
N PHE A 257 21.24 10.76 -9.75
CA PHE A 257 21.22 12.20 -10.01
C PHE A 257 22.42 12.96 -9.44
N GLU A 258 23.26 12.32 -8.62
CA GLU A 258 24.56 12.88 -8.24
C GLU A 258 25.50 12.99 -9.44
N SER A 259 25.42 12.05 -10.38
CA SER A 259 26.16 12.07 -11.66
C SER A 259 25.34 12.58 -12.86
N HIS A 260 24.04 12.82 -12.68
CA HIS A 260 23.12 13.27 -13.73
C HIS A 260 22.15 14.33 -13.18
N PRO A 261 22.54 15.61 -13.13
CA PRO A 261 21.71 16.67 -12.56
C PRO A 261 20.34 16.77 -13.23
N ALA A 262 19.28 16.84 -12.43
CA ALA A 262 17.93 17.17 -12.89
C ALA A 262 17.34 18.28 -12.00
N PRO A 263 17.59 19.55 -12.33
CA PRO A 263 17.16 20.70 -11.52
C PRO A 263 15.65 20.72 -11.22
N SER A 264 14.81 20.24 -12.16
CA SER A 264 13.35 20.16 -11.97
C SER A 264 12.91 19.13 -10.94
N ALA A 265 13.79 18.20 -10.51
CA ALA A 265 13.47 17.10 -9.62
C ALA A 265 14.17 17.19 -8.24
N GLU A 266 14.98 18.23 -7.99
CA GLU A 266 15.87 18.30 -6.81
C GLU A 266 15.13 18.11 -5.47
N ARG A 267 14.02 18.82 -5.25
CA ARG A 267 13.21 18.69 -4.03
C ARG A 267 12.66 17.27 -3.86
N THR A 268 12.14 16.68 -4.93
CA THR A 268 11.60 15.32 -4.90
C THR A 268 12.69 14.30 -4.61
N ILE A 269 13.88 14.48 -5.19
CA ILE A 269 15.07 13.67 -4.94
C ILE A 269 15.47 13.73 -3.46
N GLN A 270 15.47 14.91 -2.84
CA GLN A 270 15.75 15.09 -1.41
C GLN A 270 14.71 14.35 -0.55
N GLN A 271 13.42 14.54 -0.82
CA GLN A 271 12.32 13.86 -0.10
C GLN A 271 12.39 12.33 -0.24
N CYS A 272 12.68 11.82 -1.43
CA CYS A 272 12.87 10.39 -1.65
C CYS A 272 14.00 9.84 -0.77
N CYS A 273 15.10 10.57 -0.64
CA CYS A 273 16.21 10.13 0.20
C CYS A 273 15.90 10.14 1.68
N GLU A 274 15.23 11.18 2.16
CA GLU A 274 14.76 11.24 3.54
C GLU A 274 13.85 10.03 3.83
N ASN A 275 12.91 9.71 2.93
CA ASN A 275 12.06 8.54 3.04
C ASN A 275 12.84 7.21 3.06
N ILE A 276 13.90 7.06 2.24
CA ILE A 276 14.76 5.87 2.27
C ILE A 276 15.44 5.73 3.65
N MET A 277 15.97 6.81 4.19
CA MET A 277 16.61 6.82 5.51
C MET A 277 15.63 6.52 6.64
N LEU A 278 14.42 7.10 6.58
CA LEU A 278 13.34 6.83 7.53
C LEU A 278 12.90 5.36 7.48
N ASN A 279 12.76 4.78 6.29
CA ASN A 279 12.43 3.37 6.12
C ASN A 279 13.53 2.45 6.66
N ALA A 280 14.81 2.77 6.39
CA ALA A 280 15.93 2.00 6.93
C ALA A 280 15.96 2.06 8.47
N ALA A 281 15.72 3.24 9.05
CA ALA A 281 15.63 3.42 10.50
C ALA A 281 14.43 2.66 11.10
N TRP A 282 13.27 2.69 10.44
CA TRP A 282 12.08 1.94 10.86
C TRP A 282 12.34 0.43 10.85
N LEU A 283 12.88 -0.11 9.75
CA LEU A 283 13.19 -1.52 9.65
C LEU A 283 14.21 -1.94 10.73
N LYS A 284 15.29 -1.16 10.91
CA LYS A 284 16.29 -1.42 11.96
C LYS A 284 15.68 -1.46 13.37
N ARG A 285 14.69 -0.59 13.63
CA ARG A 285 14.05 -0.48 14.95
C ARG A 285 13.10 -1.63 15.25
N ASP A 286 12.27 -2.03 14.27
CA ASP A 286 11.10 -2.88 14.54
C ASP A 286 11.18 -4.28 13.96
N ALA A 287 12.10 -4.57 13.02
CA ALA A 287 12.11 -5.85 12.28
C ALA A 287 12.09 -7.09 13.19
N GLU A 288 12.93 -7.13 14.22
CA GLU A 288 13.00 -8.26 15.15
C GLU A 288 11.68 -8.46 15.90
N SER A 289 11.11 -7.38 16.44
CA SER A 289 9.83 -7.43 17.17
C SER A 289 8.66 -7.87 16.27
N ILE A 290 8.65 -7.42 15.01
CA ILE A 290 7.65 -7.81 14.01
C ILE A 290 7.80 -9.31 13.70
N GLN A 291 9.04 -9.77 13.46
CA GLN A 291 9.32 -11.16 13.16
C GLN A 291 8.85 -12.09 14.29
N GLN A 292 9.23 -11.78 15.54
CA GLN A 292 8.82 -12.54 16.71
C GLN A 292 7.29 -12.60 16.84
N TYR A 293 6.61 -11.45 16.67
CA TYR A 293 5.15 -11.37 16.72
C TYR A 293 4.48 -12.26 15.67
N LEU A 294 4.91 -12.16 14.41
CA LEU A 294 4.31 -12.92 13.32
C LEU A 294 4.57 -14.42 13.44
N LEU A 295 5.77 -14.83 13.91
CA LEU A 295 6.09 -16.23 14.17
C LEU A 295 5.27 -16.80 15.33
N GLN A 296 5.12 -16.06 16.43
CA GLN A 296 4.28 -16.47 17.56
C GLN A 296 2.83 -16.64 17.12
N ARG A 297 2.31 -15.70 16.33
CA ARG A 297 0.97 -15.76 15.76
C ARG A 297 0.76 -16.97 14.85
N LYS A 298 1.75 -17.31 14.03
CA LYS A 298 1.71 -18.52 13.18
C LYS A 298 1.67 -19.81 14.00
N ALA A 299 2.37 -19.85 15.14
CA ALA A 299 2.37 -20.99 16.06
C ALA A 299 1.09 -21.10 16.91
N SER A 300 0.36 -20.00 17.08
CA SER A 300 -0.92 -19.95 17.81
C SER A 300 -1.93 -19.11 17.04
N PRO A 301 -2.53 -19.67 15.96
CA PRO A 301 -3.52 -18.96 15.18
C PRO A 301 -4.67 -18.50 16.07
N PRO A 302 -5.20 -17.28 15.88
CA PRO A 302 -6.38 -16.86 16.61
C PRO A 302 -7.51 -17.87 16.38
N SER A 303 -8.10 -18.35 17.48
CA SER A 303 -9.24 -19.27 17.42
C SER A 303 -10.36 -18.62 16.59
N VAL A 304 -10.72 -19.26 15.48
CA VAL A 304 -11.93 -18.93 14.73
C VAL A 304 -13.07 -18.92 15.74
N ILE A 305 -13.71 -17.78 15.96
CA ILE A 305 -14.92 -17.69 16.77
C ILE A 305 -16.01 -18.40 15.98
N SER A 306 -16.07 -19.73 16.11
CA SER A 306 -17.21 -20.53 15.68
C SER A 306 -18.31 -20.37 16.71
N ASP A 307 -19.43 -19.80 16.28
CA ASP A 307 -20.76 -19.80 16.91
C ASP A 307 -20.83 -19.81 18.45
N CYS A 308 -21.27 -18.68 19.00
CA CYS A 308 -22.07 -18.70 20.23
C CYS A 308 -23.50 -18.27 19.88
N SER A 309 -24.26 -19.22 19.34
CA SER A 309 -25.69 -19.26 19.63
C SER A 309 -25.83 -19.62 21.11
N SER A 310 -26.62 -18.84 21.84
CA SER A 310 -26.98 -18.94 23.28
C SER A 310 -26.21 -18.00 24.22
N GLY A 311 -26.86 -16.89 24.57
CA GLY A 311 -26.55 -16.12 25.78
C GLY A 311 -26.60 -14.61 25.58
N CYS A 312 -27.80 -14.04 25.51
CA CYS A 312 -28.00 -12.59 25.66
C CYS A 312 -27.38 -12.08 26.96
N LEU A 313 -26.36 -11.23 26.88
CA LEU A 313 -26.07 -10.21 27.88
C LEU A 313 -25.74 -8.92 27.13
N GLY A 314 -26.66 -7.97 27.22
CA GLY A 314 -26.60 -6.70 26.52
C GLY A 314 -25.39 -5.87 26.90
N ILE A 315 -24.67 -5.39 25.88
CA ILE A 315 -23.76 -4.26 25.97
C ILE A 315 -24.10 -3.40 24.75
N GLY A 316 -24.46 -2.15 25.02
CA GLY A 316 -25.01 -1.20 24.05
C GLY A 316 -24.06 -0.86 22.90
N ASP A 317 -24.69 -0.59 21.78
CA ASP A 317 -24.25 0.03 20.52
C ASP A 317 -22.76 0.41 20.35
N PRO A 318 -22.08 -0.15 19.33
CA PRO A 318 -20.80 0.35 18.85
C PRO A 318 -21.00 1.46 17.81
N GLU A 319 -21.04 2.72 18.24
CA GLU A 319 -20.78 3.85 17.35
C GLU A 319 -19.26 3.98 17.15
N ILE A 320 -18.72 3.23 16.18
CA ILE A 320 -17.37 3.47 15.64
C ILE A 320 -17.51 4.49 14.51
N VAL A 321 -17.33 5.77 14.85
CA VAL A 321 -17.31 6.88 13.89
C VAL A 321 -15.85 7.20 13.54
N GLY A 322 -15.63 7.48 12.25
CA GLY A 322 -14.33 7.48 11.59
C GLY A 322 -13.27 8.43 12.15
N VAL A 323 -12.03 8.05 11.93
CA VAL A 323 -10.82 8.78 12.31
C VAL A 323 -10.70 10.05 11.44
N SER A 324 -10.97 11.22 12.01
CA SER A 324 -10.67 12.52 11.38
C SER A 324 -10.04 13.47 12.39
N ALA A 325 -8.77 13.81 12.19
CA ALA A 325 -8.14 14.91 12.92
C ALA A 325 -8.57 16.24 12.27
N ARG A 326 -9.69 16.83 12.72
CA ARG A 326 -10.07 18.20 12.36
C ARG A 326 -9.34 19.19 13.26
N LEU A 327 -8.47 20.00 12.66
CA LEU A 327 -7.93 21.19 13.29
C LEU A 327 -9.00 22.28 13.23
N VAL A 328 -9.77 22.47 14.31
CA VAL A 328 -10.69 23.61 14.42
C VAL A 328 -9.93 24.77 15.05
N ARG A 329 -9.79 25.87 14.30
CA ARG A 329 -9.32 27.15 14.84
C ARG A 329 -10.51 27.84 15.52
N ALA A 330 -10.28 28.35 16.72
CA ALA A 330 -11.05 29.49 17.22
C ALA A 330 -10.49 30.77 16.59
#